data_AF-A0A258Y3M8-F1
#
_entry.id   AF-A0A258Y3M8-F1
#
_cell.length_a   1.000
_cell.length_b   1.000
_cell.length_c   1.000
_cell.angle_alpha   90.00
_cell.angle_beta   90.00
_cell.angle_gamma   90.00
#
_symmetry.space_group_name_H-M   'P 1'
#
loop_
_entity.id
_entity.type
_entity.pdbx_description
1 polymer ?
#
loop_
_entity_poly.entity_id
_entity_poly.type
_entity_poly.pdbx_seq_one_letter_code
_entity_poly.pdbx_strand_id
1 'polypeptide(L)'
;MLENFAMYRLLITIIAFLVSGCLFAQHPVGFYSKADLNYVKANMVGNALLQQSLDGLKKETDPWLNKAVDVPTPKDAAGGYSHEKHKANYLLLFNSGILYSITGKQAYADLVGRVLLQYAKLNPGLKKHPQATSSSPGRIFWQALNDANWMVYTSMAYDMVYNGLKKSDRDIITAGAFKPEVDFITQDLKTWFNLIHNHAVWATAAVGMVGIATDNDQYIQLALKGSSGNGSTGFYALMGQLFSPDGYYTEGPYYTRYALLPFMIFANALENKFPEQHLFQYRNAILEKAVNTALQHTNTDGMFFPMNDAIKDKDYTTS
;
A
#
# COMPACT_ATOMS: atom_id res chain seq x y z
N MET A 1 -28.78 -20.51 -46.05
CA MET A 1 -29.07 -19.54 -44.97
C MET A 1 -28.54 -20.01 -43.60
N LEU A 2 -28.65 -21.30 -43.24
CA LEU A 2 -28.16 -21.84 -41.96
C LEU A 2 -26.63 -21.89 -41.82
N GLU A 3 -25.88 -22.12 -42.90
CA GLU A 3 -24.40 -22.18 -42.86
C GLU A 3 -23.75 -20.82 -42.54
N ASN A 4 -24.33 -19.71 -43.03
CA ASN A 4 -23.83 -18.37 -42.74
C ASN A 4 -23.99 -17.98 -41.25
N PHE A 5 -25.00 -18.53 -40.56
CA PHE A 5 -25.20 -18.29 -39.13
C PHE A 5 -24.18 -19.03 -38.26
N ALA A 6 -23.78 -20.24 -38.65
CA ALA A 6 -22.74 -21.00 -37.95
C ALA A 6 -21.36 -20.34 -38.12
N MET A 7 -21.06 -19.84 -39.31
CA MET A 7 -19.83 -19.11 -39.60
C MET A 7 -19.74 -17.77 -38.85
N TYR A 8 -20.86 -17.02 -38.77
CA TYR A 8 -20.93 -15.78 -37.96
C TYR A 8 -20.75 -16.04 -36.47
N ARG A 9 -21.35 -17.11 -35.93
CA ARG A 9 -21.17 -17.51 -34.52
C ARG A 9 -19.74 -17.93 -34.22
N LEU A 10 -19.09 -18.67 -35.12
CA LEU A 10 -17.69 -19.05 -34.99
C LEU A 10 -16.76 -17.83 -35.01
N LEU A 11 -17.02 -16.86 -35.91
CA LEU A 11 -16.27 -15.59 -35.96
C LEU A 11 -16.46 -14.75 -34.70
N ILE A 12 -17.68 -14.64 -34.16
CA ILE A 12 -17.96 -13.91 -32.91
C ILE A 12 -17.25 -14.58 -31.73
N THR A 13 -17.24 -15.91 -31.64
CA THR A 13 -16.52 -16.64 -30.60
C THR A 13 -14.99 -16.49 -30.72
N ILE A 14 -14.44 -16.50 -31.94
CA ILE A 14 -13.01 -16.27 -32.18
C ILE A 14 -12.63 -14.82 -31.85
N ILE A 15 -13.46 -13.83 -32.19
CA ILE A 15 -13.25 -12.42 -31.80
C ILE A 15 -13.34 -12.27 -30.27
N ALA A 16 -14.28 -12.92 -29.59
CA ALA A 16 -14.38 -12.89 -28.12
C ALA A 16 -13.14 -13.54 -27.44
N PHE A 17 -12.58 -14.60 -28.02
CA PHE A 17 -11.32 -15.20 -27.56
C PHE A 17 -10.08 -14.36 -27.89
N LEU A 18 -10.07 -13.63 -29.01
CA LEU A 18 -8.97 -12.72 -29.39
C LEU A 18 -9.00 -11.40 -28.61
N VAL A 19 -10.18 -10.93 -28.18
CA VAL A 19 -10.34 -9.76 -27.29
C VAL A 19 -10.08 -10.15 -25.82
N SER A 20 -10.10 -11.44 -25.50
CA SER A 20 -9.51 -11.99 -24.27
C SER A 20 -7.98 -12.10 -24.35
N GLY A 21 -7.35 -11.45 -25.36
CA GLY A 21 -5.92 -11.21 -25.39
C GLY A 21 -5.49 -10.66 -24.06
N CYS A 22 -4.48 -11.30 -23.45
CA CYS A 22 -3.91 -11.00 -22.15
C CYS A 22 -4.12 -9.54 -21.78
N LEU A 23 -5.12 -9.26 -20.94
CA LEU A 23 -5.18 -8.00 -20.21
C LEU A 23 -3.92 -8.02 -19.34
N PHE A 24 -2.82 -7.51 -19.89
CA PHE A 24 -1.63 -7.26 -19.10
C PHE A 24 -2.07 -6.41 -17.92
N ALA A 25 -1.72 -6.85 -16.72
CA ALA A 25 -1.98 -6.08 -15.52
C ALA A 25 -1.50 -4.65 -15.73
N GLN A 26 -2.42 -3.70 -15.57
CA GLN A 26 -2.17 -2.31 -15.93
C GLN A 26 -1.52 -1.60 -14.75
N HIS A 27 -0.20 -1.69 -14.63
CA HIS A 27 0.52 -0.91 -13.60
C HIS A 27 0.77 0.54 -14.04
N PRO A 28 0.67 1.53 -13.14
CA PRO A 28 0.27 1.41 -11.73
C PRO A 28 -1.25 1.36 -11.51
N VAL A 29 -1.63 0.75 -10.40
CA VAL A 29 -3.01 0.62 -9.90
C VAL A 29 -3.14 1.09 -8.45
N GLY A 30 -2.11 0.87 -7.62
CA GLY A 30 -2.20 0.95 -6.17
C GLY A 30 -2.44 2.37 -5.65
N PHE A 31 -1.50 3.27 -5.90
CA PHE A 31 -1.60 4.65 -5.38
C PHE A 31 -2.40 5.57 -6.30
N TYR A 32 -2.33 5.36 -7.61
CA TYR A 32 -3.12 6.07 -8.62
C TYR A 32 -3.28 5.21 -9.86
N SER A 33 -4.34 5.47 -10.62
CA SER A 33 -4.53 4.89 -11.95
C SER A 33 -3.70 5.63 -13.01
N LYS A 34 -3.60 5.05 -14.20
CA LYS A 34 -3.03 5.75 -15.37
C LYS A 34 -3.81 7.02 -15.73
N ALA A 35 -5.13 7.04 -15.50
CA ALA A 35 -5.97 8.19 -15.78
C ALA A 35 -5.64 9.35 -14.82
N ASP A 36 -5.51 9.07 -13.52
CA ASP A 36 -5.13 10.05 -12.50
C ASP A 36 -3.74 10.62 -12.80
N LEU A 37 -2.77 9.77 -13.14
CA LEU A 37 -1.42 10.21 -13.47
C LEU A 37 -1.42 11.14 -14.70
N ASN A 38 -2.20 10.82 -15.73
CA ASN A 38 -2.33 11.68 -16.91
C ASN A 38 -2.98 13.01 -16.56
N TYR A 39 -4.01 12.99 -15.71
CA TYR A 39 -4.68 14.21 -15.22
C TYR A 39 -3.70 15.11 -14.46
N VAL A 40 -2.94 14.54 -13.52
CA VAL A 40 -1.92 15.29 -12.76
C VAL A 40 -0.87 15.87 -13.70
N LYS A 41 -0.31 15.09 -14.63
CA LYS A 41 0.70 15.58 -15.58
C LYS A 41 0.20 16.73 -16.44
N ALA A 42 -1.05 16.65 -16.92
CA ALA A 42 -1.66 17.68 -17.76
C ALA A 42 -1.90 19.00 -16.99
N ASN A 43 -2.15 18.91 -15.69
CA ASN A 43 -2.51 20.06 -14.84
C ASN A 43 -1.38 20.51 -13.89
N MET A 44 -0.19 19.90 -14.00
CA MET A 44 0.96 20.26 -13.17
C MET A 44 1.61 21.57 -13.61
N VAL A 45 1.62 21.85 -14.92
CA VAL A 45 2.18 23.10 -15.47
C VAL A 45 1.33 24.28 -15.00
N GLY A 46 1.96 25.20 -14.25
CA GLY A 46 1.29 26.38 -13.68
C GLY A 46 0.66 26.15 -12.30
N ASN A 47 0.71 24.93 -11.75
CA ASN A 47 0.28 24.67 -10.37
C ASN A 47 1.47 24.76 -9.40
N ALA A 48 1.61 25.90 -8.72
CA ALA A 48 2.74 26.18 -7.84
C ALA A 48 2.87 25.19 -6.66
N LEU A 49 1.74 24.74 -6.10
CA LEU A 49 1.75 23.79 -4.98
C LEU A 49 2.26 22.41 -5.42
N LEU A 50 1.76 21.90 -6.56
CA LEU A 50 2.24 20.63 -7.11
C LEU A 50 3.72 20.69 -7.49
N GLN A 51 4.16 21.82 -8.06
CA GLN A 51 5.57 22.02 -8.39
C GLN A 51 6.45 22.02 -7.13
N GLN A 52 6.02 22.71 -6.08
CA GLN A 52 6.73 22.72 -4.80
C GLN A 52 6.84 21.32 -4.18
N SER A 53 5.75 20.54 -4.19
CA SER A 53 5.78 19.14 -3.73
C SER A 53 6.76 18.30 -4.54
N LEU A 54 6.73 18.41 -5.87
CA LEU A 54 7.63 17.66 -6.76
C LEU A 54 9.10 18.01 -6.54
N ASP A 55 9.41 19.30 -6.36
CA ASP A 55 10.77 19.76 -6.11
C ASP A 55 11.28 19.31 -4.74
N GLY A 56 10.40 19.24 -3.73
CA GLY A 56 10.69 18.60 -2.44
C GLY A 56 11.09 17.13 -2.60
N LEU A 57 10.28 16.35 -3.33
CA LEU A 57 10.58 14.94 -3.60
C LEU A 57 11.93 14.76 -4.31
N LYS A 58 12.21 15.59 -5.34
CA LYS A 58 13.50 15.54 -6.06
C LYS A 58 14.67 15.86 -5.15
N LYS A 59 14.56 16.90 -4.32
CA LYS A 59 15.62 17.30 -3.39
C LYS A 59 16.01 16.17 -2.45
N GLU A 60 15.03 15.40 -1.97
CA GLU A 60 15.26 14.26 -1.09
C GLU A 60 15.78 13.01 -1.83
N THR A 61 15.33 12.80 -3.08
CA THR A 61 15.57 11.54 -3.82
C THR A 61 16.79 11.57 -4.73
N ASP A 62 17.03 12.68 -5.44
CA ASP A 62 18.10 12.82 -6.43
C ASP A 62 19.50 12.48 -5.89
N PRO A 63 19.86 12.81 -4.63
CA PRO A 63 21.15 12.41 -4.06
C PRO A 63 21.40 10.89 -4.00
N TRP A 64 20.34 10.08 -4.10
CA TRP A 64 20.42 8.61 -3.99
C TRP A 64 20.46 7.88 -5.34
N LEU A 65 20.19 8.56 -6.45
CA LEU A 65 20.09 7.95 -7.79
C LEU A 65 21.33 7.13 -8.16
N ASN A 66 22.51 7.66 -7.83
CA ASN A 66 23.80 7.04 -8.15
C ASN A 66 24.57 6.58 -6.89
N LYS A 67 23.88 6.51 -5.74
CA LYS A 67 24.48 6.12 -4.46
C LYS A 67 23.99 4.73 -4.05
N ALA A 68 24.79 4.03 -3.27
CA ALA A 68 24.33 2.85 -2.54
C ALA A 68 23.37 3.29 -1.43
N VAL A 69 22.24 2.61 -1.31
CA VAL A 69 21.31 2.74 -0.18
C VAL A 69 21.57 1.57 0.74
N ASP A 70 21.92 1.87 1.99
CA ASP A 70 22.12 0.85 3.02
C ASP A 70 20.79 0.19 3.41
N VAL A 71 20.76 -1.14 3.38
CA VAL A 71 19.67 -1.98 3.87
C VAL A 71 20.26 -2.85 4.99
N PRO A 72 20.31 -2.33 6.23
CA PRO A 72 21.01 -3.02 7.32
C PRO A 72 20.26 -4.27 7.77
N THR A 73 20.96 -5.19 8.43
CA THR A 73 20.30 -6.27 9.17
C THR A 73 19.53 -5.67 10.35
N PRO A 74 18.26 -6.05 10.58
CA PRO A 74 17.46 -5.55 11.69
C PRO A 74 18.10 -5.82 13.05
N LYS A 75 18.23 -4.77 13.88
CA LYS A 75 18.94 -4.85 15.17
C LYS A 75 18.30 -3.99 16.27
N ASP A 76 17.86 -2.79 15.94
CA ASP A 76 17.50 -1.75 16.90
C ASP A 76 15.99 -1.56 16.97
N ALA A 77 15.47 -1.19 18.14
CA ALA A 77 14.06 -0.83 18.31
C ALA A 77 13.75 0.57 17.73
N ALA A 78 12.52 1.06 17.93
CA ALA A 78 12.10 2.40 17.51
C ALA A 78 13.11 3.49 17.93
N GLY A 79 13.43 4.40 17.01
CA GLY A 79 14.43 5.45 17.20
C GLY A 79 15.90 5.01 17.03
N GLY A 80 16.16 3.71 16.93
CA GLY A 80 17.50 3.17 16.64
C GLY A 80 17.87 3.21 15.15
N TYR A 81 19.15 2.99 14.84
CA TYR A 81 19.68 3.14 13.49
C TYR A 81 18.96 2.26 12.45
N SER A 82 18.91 0.94 12.64
CA SER A 82 18.29 0.04 11.65
C SER A 82 16.79 0.33 11.47
N HIS A 83 16.09 0.67 12.55
CA HIS A 83 14.69 1.07 12.50
C HIS A 83 14.48 2.34 11.66
N GLU A 84 15.17 3.44 11.99
CA GLU A 84 15.02 4.70 11.25
C GLU A 84 15.54 4.57 9.81
N LYS A 85 16.55 3.72 9.58
CA LYS A 85 17.07 3.48 8.24
C LYS A 85 16.06 2.74 7.36
N HIS A 86 15.40 1.70 7.86
CA HIS A 86 14.34 1.03 7.11
C HIS A 86 13.12 1.93 6.87
N LYS A 87 12.80 2.83 7.81
CA LYS A 87 11.78 3.88 7.60
C LYS A 87 12.15 4.83 6.48
N ALA A 88 13.35 5.41 6.54
CA ALA A 88 13.85 6.28 5.50
C ALA A 88 13.89 5.57 4.14
N ASN A 89 14.23 4.29 4.11
CA ASN A 89 14.27 3.51 2.88
C ASN A 89 12.89 3.37 2.24
N TYR A 90 11.83 2.96 2.96
CA TYR A 90 10.52 2.80 2.32
C TYR A 90 9.95 4.13 1.82
N LEU A 91 10.24 5.25 2.51
CA LEU A 91 9.86 6.60 2.06
C LEU A 91 10.63 6.99 0.79
N LEU A 92 11.94 6.73 0.76
CA LEU A 92 12.76 6.94 -0.43
C LEU A 92 12.21 6.15 -1.63
N LEU A 93 11.78 4.90 -1.42
CA LEU A 93 11.23 4.07 -2.50
C LEU A 93 9.90 4.62 -3.00
N PHE A 94 9.01 5.00 -2.10
CA PHE A 94 7.72 5.59 -2.46
C PHE A 94 7.90 6.90 -3.25
N ASN A 95 8.75 7.80 -2.76
CA ASN A 95 9.07 9.06 -3.43
C ASN A 95 9.70 8.82 -4.81
N SER A 96 10.61 7.83 -4.92
CA SER A 96 11.20 7.43 -6.20
C SER A 96 10.14 6.90 -7.18
N GLY A 97 9.17 6.11 -6.71
CA GLY A 97 8.08 5.63 -7.55
C GLY A 97 7.21 6.77 -8.10
N ILE A 98 6.87 7.76 -7.27
CA ILE A 98 6.16 8.97 -7.72
C ILE A 98 6.98 9.71 -8.79
N LEU A 99 8.27 9.93 -8.53
CA LEU A 99 9.16 10.64 -9.46
C LEU A 99 9.33 9.88 -10.78
N TYR A 100 9.44 8.56 -10.75
CA TYR A 100 9.46 7.74 -11.97
C TYR A 100 8.19 7.94 -12.78
N SER A 101 7.01 7.81 -12.16
CA SER A 101 5.73 7.92 -12.87
C SER A 101 5.53 9.31 -13.46
N ILE A 102 5.88 10.37 -12.74
CA ILE A 102 5.72 11.76 -13.22
C ILE A 102 6.74 12.08 -14.33
N THR A 103 8.02 11.77 -14.11
CA THR A 103 9.11 12.24 -14.99
C THR A 103 9.45 11.27 -16.12
N GLY A 104 9.12 9.98 -15.98
CA GLY A 104 9.56 8.91 -16.87
C GLY A 104 11.06 8.59 -16.78
N LYS A 105 11.81 9.19 -15.84
CA LYS A 105 13.26 8.99 -15.74
C LYS A 105 13.58 7.63 -15.14
N GLN A 106 14.17 6.75 -15.95
CA GLN A 106 14.52 5.37 -15.60
C GLN A 106 15.34 5.24 -14.29
N ALA A 107 16.21 6.22 -14.00
CA ALA A 107 17.05 6.19 -12.79
C ALA A 107 16.26 6.06 -11.48
N TYR A 108 15.02 6.56 -11.41
CA TYR A 108 14.16 6.38 -10.24
C TYR A 108 13.63 4.94 -10.12
N ALA A 109 13.27 4.30 -11.23
CA ALA A 109 12.91 2.88 -11.24
C ALA A 109 14.10 1.99 -10.89
N ASP A 110 15.29 2.30 -11.41
CA ASP A 110 16.52 1.59 -11.08
C ASP A 110 16.86 1.71 -9.58
N LEU A 111 16.65 2.88 -8.97
CA LEU A 111 16.80 3.05 -7.52
C LEU A 111 15.84 2.14 -6.75
N VAL A 112 14.56 2.10 -7.10
CA VAL A 112 13.57 1.21 -6.45
C VAL A 112 13.95 -0.25 -6.61
N GLY A 113 14.26 -0.68 -7.84
CA GLY A 113 14.66 -2.06 -8.14
C GLY A 113 15.90 -2.49 -7.36
N ARG A 114 16.97 -1.69 -7.36
CA ARG A 114 18.22 -2.02 -6.63
C ARG A 114 17.99 -2.19 -5.13
N VAL A 115 17.16 -1.37 -4.50
CA VAL A 115 16.91 -1.48 -3.06
C VAL A 115 15.99 -2.66 -2.74
N LEU A 116 14.93 -2.89 -3.52
CA LEU A 116 14.06 -4.04 -3.32
C LEU A 116 14.78 -5.38 -3.56
N LEU A 117 15.75 -5.43 -4.47
CA LEU A 117 16.62 -6.60 -4.66
C LEU A 117 17.52 -6.88 -3.44
N GLN A 118 17.95 -5.84 -2.71
CA GLN A 118 18.66 -6.03 -1.43
C GLN A 118 17.73 -6.62 -0.37
N TYR A 119 16.50 -6.11 -0.24
CA TYR A 119 15.49 -6.71 0.63
C TYR A 119 15.13 -8.14 0.20
N ALA A 120 15.10 -8.43 -1.10
CA ALA A 120 14.83 -9.77 -1.61
C ALA A 120 15.88 -10.79 -1.18
N LYS A 121 17.12 -10.35 -0.97
CA LYS A 121 18.20 -11.17 -0.40
C LYS A 121 18.10 -11.27 1.12
N LEU A 122 17.65 -10.22 1.80
CA LEU A 122 17.61 -10.13 3.26
C LEU A 122 16.41 -10.88 3.87
N ASN A 123 15.20 -10.55 3.44
CA ASN A 123 13.94 -10.95 4.07
C ASN A 123 13.77 -12.47 4.25
N PRO A 124 14.15 -13.34 3.29
CA PRO A 124 14.00 -14.79 3.46
C PRO A 124 14.79 -15.37 4.64
N GLY A 125 15.86 -14.71 5.06
CA GLY A 125 16.72 -15.13 6.17
C GLY A 125 16.36 -14.51 7.52
N LEU A 126 15.41 -13.57 7.56
CA LEU A 126 15.04 -12.88 8.79
C LEU A 126 14.27 -13.80 9.74
N LYS A 127 14.61 -13.69 11.02
CA LYS A 127 13.85 -14.28 12.13
C LYS A 127 13.04 -13.19 12.81
N LYS A 128 12.27 -13.56 13.84
CA LYS A 128 11.65 -12.59 14.76
C LYS A 128 12.70 -11.58 15.23
N HIS A 129 12.36 -10.30 15.17
CA HIS A 129 13.28 -9.21 15.47
C HIS A 129 13.86 -9.34 16.89
N PRO A 130 15.19 -9.14 17.09
CA PRO A 130 15.84 -9.39 18.39
C PRO A 130 15.37 -8.46 19.52
N GLN A 131 14.82 -7.30 19.18
CA GLN A 131 14.28 -6.30 20.13
C GLN A 131 12.75 -6.34 20.26
N ALA A 132 12.09 -7.40 19.80
CA ALA A 132 10.64 -7.51 19.95
C ALA A 132 10.23 -7.68 21.43
N THR A 133 9.27 -6.87 21.90
CA THR A 133 8.79 -6.93 23.28
C THR A 133 7.34 -7.40 23.41
N SER A 134 6.63 -7.56 22.29
CA SER A 134 5.22 -7.97 22.25
C SER A 134 5.03 -9.35 21.64
N SER A 135 3.81 -9.89 21.73
CA SER A 135 3.40 -11.12 21.06
C SER A 135 3.28 -10.99 19.54
N SER A 136 3.41 -9.78 18.99
CA SER A 136 3.34 -9.47 17.55
C SER A 136 4.67 -8.89 17.05
N PRO A 137 5.77 -9.68 17.10
CA PRO A 137 7.09 -9.24 16.67
C PRO A 137 7.10 -8.99 15.15
N GLY A 138 7.90 -8.03 14.70
CA GLY A 138 8.25 -7.94 13.28
C GLY A 138 9.48 -8.80 12.93
N ARG A 139 9.90 -8.72 11.67
CA ARG A 139 11.16 -9.26 11.12
C ARG A 139 12.09 -8.13 10.69
N ILE A 140 11.59 -7.13 9.95
CA ILE A 140 12.35 -5.94 9.54
C ILE A 140 12.40 -4.93 10.69
N PHE A 141 11.32 -4.82 11.44
CA PHE A 141 11.18 -3.93 12.59
C PHE A 141 10.88 -4.71 13.87
N TRP A 142 11.05 -4.04 15.01
CA TRP A 142 10.77 -4.63 16.33
C TRP A 142 9.30 -5.03 16.55
N GLN A 143 8.36 -4.46 15.79
CA GLN A 143 6.93 -4.76 15.83
C GLN A 143 6.37 -4.97 14.42
N ALA A 144 5.45 -5.93 14.27
CA ALA A 144 4.82 -6.28 12.99
C ALA A 144 4.07 -5.11 12.32
N LEU A 145 3.61 -4.14 13.12
CA LEU A 145 2.98 -2.92 12.61
C LEU A 145 3.90 -2.16 11.65
N ASN A 146 5.19 -2.04 11.97
CA ASN A 146 6.12 -1.32 11.11
C ASN A 146 6.56 -2.13 9.89
N ASP A 147 6.56 -3.47 9.97
CA ASP A 147 6.71 -4.33 8.78
C ASP A 147 5.54 -4.10 7.82
N ALA A 148 4.31 -4.02 8.33
CA ALA A 148 3.14 -3.70 7.51
C ALA A 148 3.25 -2.31 6.87
N ASN A 149 3.72 -1.29 7.60
CA ASN A 149 4.00 0.02 7.00
C ASN A 149 5.00 -0.10 5.85
N TRP A 150 6.12 -0.81 6.05
CA TRP A 150 7.11 -1.04 5.00
C TRP A 150 6.48 -1.72 3.78
N MET A 151 5.66 -2.76 3.96
CA MET A 151 4.97 -3.44 2.86
C MET A 151 4.02 -2.50 2.10
N VAL A 152 3.25 -1.65 2.79
CA VAL A 152 2.35 -0.68 2.14
C VAL A 152 3.14 0.29 1.24
N TYR A 153 4.19 0.93 1.78
CA TYR A 153 4.97 1.91 1.01
C TYR A 153 5.78 1.26 -0.12
N THR A 154 6.39 0.10 0.13
CA THR A 154 7.24 -0.58 -0.86
C THR A 154 6.44 -1.28 -1.96
N SER A 155 5.24 -1.77 -1.68
CA SER A 155 4.33 -2.30 -2.72
C SER A 155 3.82 -1.20 -3.63
N MET A 156 3.45 -0.02 -3.10
CA MET A 156 3.13 1.16 -3.92
C MET A 156 4.32 1.58 -4.79
N ALA A 157 5.52 1.64 -4.21
CA ALA A 157 6.74 1.96 -4.96
C ALA A 157 6.96 0.98 -6.12
N TYR A 158 6.87 -0.32 -5.83
CA TYR A 158 7.04 -1.38 -6.82
C TYR A 158 6.00 -1.33 -7.94
N ASP A 159 4.73 -1.11 -7.60
CA ASP A 159 3.64 -0.95 -8.56
C ASP A 159 3.89 0.24 -9.50
N MET A 160 4.30 1.39 -8.97
CA MET A 160 4.65 2.59 -9.75
C MET A 160 5.79 2.35 -10.74
N VAL A 161 6.82 1.58 -10.34
CA VAL A 161 8.00 1.32 -11.19
C VAL A 161 7.91 0.02 -11.99
N TYR A 162 6.84 -0.75 -11.87
CA TYR A 162 6.72 -2.12 -12.39
C TYR A 162 7.20 -2.23 -13.85
N ASN A 163 6.72 -1.32 -14.70
CA ASN A 163 7.03 -1.29 -16.13
C ASN A 163 8.47 -0.83 -16.46
N GLY A 164 9.14 -0.18 -15.51
CA GLY A 164 10.56 0.20 -15.61
C GLY A 164 11.52 -0.89 -15.13
N LEU A 165 11.01 -1.96 -14.50
CA LEU A 165 11.82 -3.08 -14.03
C LEU A 165 11.93 -4.20 -15.07
N LYS A 166 13.05 -4.93 -15.05
CA LYS A 166 13.19 -6.18 -15.80
C LYS A 166 12.30 -7.24 -15.19
N LYS A 167 11.75 -8.13 -16.03
CA LYS A 167 10.93 -9.25 -15.56
C LYS A 167 11.68 -10.15 -14.55
N SER A 168 12.96 -10.43 -14.77
CA SER A 168 13.79 -11.20 -13.84
C SER A 168 13.85 -10.56 -12.45
N ASP A 169 14.00 -9.24 -12.39
CA ASP A 169 14.10 -8.50 -11.13
C ASP A 169 12.75 -8.47 -10.42
N ARG A 170 11.65 -8.33 -11.18
CA ARG A 170 10.28 -8.45 -10.67
C ARG A 170 10.03 -9.81 -10.01
N ASP A 171 10.48 -10.89 -10.64
CA ASP A 171 10.33 -12.25 -10.11
C ASP A 171 11.14 -12.44 -8.81
N ILE A 172 12.39 -11.94 -8.77
CA ILE A 172 13.24 -11.98 -7.58
C ILE A 172 12.63 -11.15 -6.44
N ILE A 173 12.16 -9.92 -6.72
CA ILE A 173 11.56 -9.03 -5.73
C ILE A 173 10.28 -9.66 -5.16
N THR A 174 9.40 -10.16 -6.02
CA THR A 174 8.14 -10.78 -5.59
C THR A 174 8.39 -11.99 -4.70
N ALA A 175 9.31 -12.87 -5.10
CA ALA A 175 9.62 -14.09 -4.36
C ALA A 175 10.44 -13.85 -3.08
N GLY A 176 11.37 -12.89 -3.10
CA GLY A 176 12.32 -12.68 -2.03
C GLY A 176 11.96 -11.55 -1.08
N ALA A 177 11.44 -10.41 -1.58
CA ALA A 177 11.19 -9.24 -0.74
C ALA A 177 9.79 -9.28 -0.13
N PHE A 178 8.77 -9.60 -0.94
CA PHE A 178 7.38 -9.51 -0.53
C PHE A 178 6.82 -10.80 0.05
N LYS A 179 6.99 -11.93 -0.65
CA LYS A 179 6.41 -13.22 -0.24
C LYS A 179 6.76 -13.62 1.21
N PRO A 180 8.02 -13.52 1.68
CA PRO A 180 8.36 -13.92 3.05
C PRO A 180 7.63 -13.08 4.13
N GLU A 181 7.39 -11.80 3.86
CA GLU A 181 6.69 -10.90 4.78
C GLU A 181 5.17 -11.14 4.76
N VAL A 182 4.58 -11.37 3.58
CA VAL A 182 3.17 -11.79 3.46
C VAL A 182 2.93 -13.10 4.19
N ASP A 183 3.78 -14.11 3.97
CA ASP A 183 3.67 -15.40 4.65
C ASP A 183 3.77 -15.24 6.16
N PHE A 184 4.73 -14.44 6.65
CA PHE A 184 4.87 -14.17 8.08
C PHE A 184 3.63 -13.54 8.71
N ILE A 185 3.11 -12.47 8.09
CA ILE A 185 1.93 -11.76 8.61
C ILE A 185 0.70 -12.67 8.60
N THR A 186 0.48 -13.41 7.52
CA THR A 186 -0.77 -14.17 7.33
C THR A 186 -0.76 -15.56 7.99
N GLN A 187 0.42 -16.16 8.19
CA GLN A 187 0.58 -17.51 8.73
C GLN A 187 1.11 -17.49 10.16
N ASP A 188 2.34 -17.02 10.39
CA ASP A 188 2.95 -17.00 11.73
C ASP A 188 2.25 -16.03 12.68
N LEU A 189 1.78 -14.89 12.17
CA LEU A 189 1.04 -13.87 12.91
C LEU A 189 -0.47 -13.91 12.62
N LYS A 190 -1.00 -15.09 12.26
CA LYS A 190 -2.42 -15.27 11.89
C LYS A 190 -3.39 -14.65 12.88
N THR A 191 -3.20 -14.81 14.19
CA THR A 191 -4.09 -14.22 15.20
C THR A 191 -4.06 -12.69 15.15
N TRP A 192 -2.88 -12.10 14.94
CA TRP A 192 -2.70 -10.66 14.81
C TRP A 192 -3.32 -10.11 13.51
N PHE A 193 -3.14 -10.80 12.39
CA PHE A 193 -3.73 -10.44 11.09
C PHE A 193 -5.26 -10.43 11.10
N ASN A 194 -5.87 -11.28 11.95
CA ASN A 194 -7.33 -11.43 12.05
C ASN A 194 -7.95 -10.59 13.18
N LEU A 195 -7.23 -9.64 13.79
CA LEU A 195 -7.82 -8.73 14.77
C LEU A 195 -8.87 -7.82 14.13
N ILE A 196 -9.79 -7.31 14.94
CA ILE A 196 -10.62 -6.14 14.63
C ILE A 196 -10.00 -4.94 15.37
N HIS A 197 -8.95 -4.36 14.79
CA HIS A 197 -8.09 -3.36 15.44
C HIS A 197 -7.25 -2.60 14.39
N ASN A 198 -6.74 -1.39 14.70
CA ASN A 198 -5.91 -0.61 13.78
C ASN A 198 -4.71 -1.39 13.20
N HIS A 199 -4.14 -2.29 14.00
CA HIS A 199 -3.02 -3.14 13.56
C HIS A 199 -3.40 -4.04 12.37
N ALA A 200 -4.60 -4.63 12.39
CA ALA A 200 -5.08 -5.46 11.29
C ALA A 200 -5.48 -4.60 10.08
N VAL A 201 -5.83 -3.32 10.25
CA VAL A 201 -6.01 -2.39 9.13
C VAL A 201 -4.70 -2.24 8.35
N TRP A 202 -3.59 -1.97 9.04
CA TRP A 202 -2.28 -1.93 8.41
C TRP A 202 -1.87 -3.28 7.81
N ALA A 203 -2.12 -4.39 8.51
CA ALA A 203 -1.75 -5.72 8.02
C ALA A 203 -2.53 -6.12 6.76
N THR A 204 -3.85 -5.87 6.72
CA THR A 204 -4.69 -6.17 5.56
C THR A 204 -4.36 -5.24 4.39
N ALA A 205 -4.14 -3.95 4.63
CA ALA A 205 -3.65 -3.03 3.60
C ALA A 205 -2.29 -3.49 3.05
N ALA A 206 -1.33 -3.88 3.91
CA ALA A 206 -0.03 -4.38 3.48
C ALA A 206 -0.13 -5.59 2.56
N VAL A 207 -0.84 -6.65 2.98
CA VAL A 207 -1.01 -7.88 2.20
C VAL A 207 -1.78 -7.61 0.90
N GLY A 208 -2.82 -6.79 0.97
CA GLY A 208 -3.66 -6.44 -0.16
C GLY A 208 -2.93 -5.60 -1.21
N MET A 209 -2.18 -4.58 -0.78
CA MET A 209 -1.36 -3.74 -1.65
C MET A 209 -0.23 -4.53 -2.31
N VAL A 210 0.41 -5.45 -1.60
CA VAL A 210 1.34 -6.42 -2.22
C VAL A 210 0.61 -7.26 -3.26
N GLY A 211 -0.57 -7.79 -2.95
CA GLY A 211 -1.38 -8.56 -3.89
C GLY A 211 -1.75 -7.78 -5.16
N ILE A 212 -2.06 -6.49 -5.03
CA ILE A 212 -2.32 -5.62 -6.19
C ILE A 212 -1.03 -5.41 -6.98
N ALA A 213 0.07 -5.05 -6.32
CA ALA A 213 1.33 -4.73 -6.96
C ALA A 213 1.99 -5.93 -7.66
N THR A 214 1.72 -7.16 -7.19
CA THR A 214 2.29 -8.41 -7.75
C THR A 214 1.28 -9.27 -8.50
N ASP A 215 0.09 -8.74 -8.81
CA ASP A 215 -1.01 -9.48 -9.46
C ASP A 215 -1.37 -10.81 -8.79
N ASN A 216 -1.33 -10.83 -7.46
CA ASN A 216 -1.63 -12.01 -6.66
C ASN A 216 -3.03 -11.89 -6.04
N ASP A 217 -4.02 -12.46 -6.74
CA ASP A 217 -5.42 -12.45 -6.30
C ASP A 217 -5.63 -13.18 -4.97
N GLN A 218 -4.79 -14.18 -4.64
CA GLN A 218 -4.91 -14.87 -3.35
C GLN A 218 -4.58 -13.93 -2.19
N TYR A 219 -3.56 -13.09 -2.33
CA TYR A 219 -3.21 -12.08 -1.33
C TYR A 219 -4.31 -11.02 -1.19
N ILE A 220 -4.90 -10.60 -2.32
CA ILE A 220 -6.05 -9.68 -2.30
C ILE A 220 -7.22 -10.31 -1.53
N GLN A 221 -7.59 -11.57 -1.84
CA GLN A 221 -8.69 -12.23 -1.14
C GLN A 221 -8.41 -12.43 0.36
N LEU A 222 -7.17 -12.77 0.74
CA LEU A 222 -6.75 -12.86 2.15
C LEU A 222 -6.91 -11.51 2.86
N ALA A 223 -6.50 -10.42 2.23
CA ALA A 223 -6.66 -9.07 2.80
C ALA A 223 -8.13 -8.67 2.97
N LEU A 224 -8.97 -8.99 1.97
CA LEU A 224 -10.39 -8.62 1.99
C LEU A 224 -11.21 -9.43 3.01
N LYS A 225 -10.94 -10.74 3.12
CA LYS A 225 -11.81 -11.70 3.83
C LYS A 225 -11.17 -12.38 5.04
N GLY A 226 -9.94 -12.02 5.36
CA GLY A 226 -9.16 -12.65 6.42
C GLY A 226 -8.65 -14.04 6.05
N SER A 227 -7.85 -14.63 6.94
CA SER A 227 -7.18 -15.92 6.66
C SER A 227 -8.11 -17.13 6.55
N SER A 228 -9.35 -17.02 7.06
CA SER A 228 -10.41 -18.04 6.93
C SER A 228 -11.15 -17.94 5.59
N GLY A 229 -11.04 -16.82 4.88
CA GLY A 229 -11.76 -16.55 3.63
C GLY A 229 -13.28 -16.33 3.77
N ASN A 230 -13.81 -16.35 4.99
CA ASN A 230 -15.25 -16.23 5.24
C ASN A 230 -15.74 -14.78 5.51
N GLY A 231 -14.82 -13.81 5.58
CA GLY A 231 -15.16 -12.40 5.77
C GLY A 231 -15.51 -12.00 7.21
N SER A 232 -15.32 -12.88 8.20
CA SER A 232 -15.49 -12.51 9.62
C SER A 232 -14.41 -11.54 10.11
N THR A 233 -13.28 -11.52 9.42
CA THR A 233 -12.13 -10.62 9.61
C THR A 233 -11.68 -10.12 8.24
N GLY A 234 -10.62 -9.32 8.18
CA GLY A 234 -10.17 -8.70 6.94
C GLY A 234 -10.78 -7.31 6.70
N PHE A 235 -10.44 -6.71 5.57
CA PHE A 235 -10.69 -5.29 5.30
C PHE A 235 -12.17 -4.87 5.39
N TYR A 236 -13.08 -5.67 4.83
CA TYR A 236 -14.52 -5.38 4.90
C TYR A 236 -15.06 -5.47 6.34
N ALA A 237 -14.58 -6.46 7.12
CA ALA A 237 -14.96 -6.60 8.52
C ALA A 237 -14.44 -5.43 9.36
N LEU A 238 -13.21 -4.96 9.09
CA LEU A 238 -12.60 -3.80 9.74
C LEU A 238 -13.41 -2.53 9.47
N MET A 239 -13.78 -2.24 8.21
CA MET A 239 -14.65 -1.11 7.86
C MET A 239 -16.07 -1.23 8.48
N GLY A 240 -16.57 -2.46 8.61
CA GLY A 240 -17.89 -2.73 9.18
C GLY A 240 -17.95 -2.53 10.70
N GLN A 241 -16.86 -2.79 11.41
CA GLN A 241 -16.86 -2.91 12.87
C GLN A 241 -16.10 -1.80 13.60
N LEU A 242 -15.09 -1.17 12.99
CA LEU A 242 -14.26 -0.17 13.69
C LEU A 242 -14.85 1.25 13.66
N PHE A 243 -15.86 1.49 12.83
CA PHE A 243 -16.52 2.78 12.71
C PHE A 243 -17.98 2.74 13.18
N SER A 244 -18.45 3.79 13.85
CA SER A 244 -19.89 4.04 13.99
C SER A 244 -20.53 4.35 12.62
N PRO A 245 -21.87 4.37 12.49
CA PRO A 245 -22.54 4.77 11.24
C PRO A 245 -22.21 6.20 10.76
N ASP A 246 -21.70 7.05 11.65
CA ASP A 246 -21.28 8.43 11.39
C ASP A 246 -19.78 8.54 11.11
N GLY A 247 -19.05 7.41 11.03
CA GLY A 247 -17.61 7.40 10.77
C GLY A 247 -16.74 7.62 12.00
N TYR A 248 -17.30 7.60 13.22
CA TYR A 248 -16.48 7.67 14.43
C TYR A 248 -15.65 6.40 14.59
N TYR A 249 -14.32 6.53 14.63
CA TYR A 249 -13.41 5.41 14.87
C TYR A 249 -13.30 5.09 16.36
N THR A 250 -13.51 3.82 16.72
CA THR A 250 -13.67 3.39 18.11
C THR A 250 -12.47 3.70 19.03
N GLU A 251 -11.25 3.72 18.49
CA GLU A 251 -10.03 3.95 19.28
C GLU A 251 -9.78 5.45 19.58
N GLY A 252 -10.57 6.35 19.00
CA GLY A 252 -10.54 7.79 19.27
C GLY A 252 -9.82 8.62 18.20
N PRO A 253 -9.84 9.97 18.33
CA PRO A 253 -9.38 10.90 17.30
C PRO A 253 -7.93 10.71 16.85
N TYR A 254 -7.01 10.53 17.80
CA TYR A 254 -5.59 10.32 17.51
C TYR A 254 -5.36 9.06 16.65
N TYR A 255 -6.01 7.94 16.96
CA TYR A 255 -5.88 6.73 16.15
C TYR A 255 -6.69 6.80 14.85
N THR A 256 -7.72 7.64 14.77
CA THR A 256 -8.49 7.84 13.55
C THR A 256 -7.57 8.27 12.41
N ARG A 257 -6.70 9.29 12.60
CA ARG A 257 -5.73 9.69 11.57
C ARG A 257 -4.77 8.57 11.18
N TYR A 258 -4.32 7.76 12.13
CA TYR A 258 -3.34 6.70 11.90
C TYR A 258 -3.96 5.51 11.16
N ALA A 259 -5.21 5.16 11.46
CA ALA A 259 -5.94 4.07 10.82
C ALA A 259 -6.54 4.50 9.47
N LEU A 260 -6.89 5.78 9.28
CA LEU A 260 -7.46 6.27 8.02
C LEU A 260 -6.50 6.11 6.85
N LEU A 261 -5.20 6.32 7.05
CA LEU A 261 -4.21 6.21 5.97
C LEU A 261 -4.25 4.83 5.25
N PRO A 262 -4.08 3.68 5.93
CA PRO A 262 -4.16 2.38 5.28
C PRO A 262 -5.57 2.05 4.76
N PHE A 263 -6.64 2.54 5.41
CA PHE A 263 -8.00 2.42 4.86
C PHE A 263 -8.12 3.13 3.50
N MET A 264 -7.68 4.37 3.40
CA MET A 264 -7.82 5.18 2.18
C MET A 264 -6.90 4.69 1.06
N ILE A 265 -5.66 4.30 1.38
CA ILE A 265 -4.73 3.76 0.38
C ILE A 265 -5.27 2.46 -0.20
N PHE A 266 -5.65 1.50 0.63
CA PHE A 266 -6.11 0.20 0.14
C PHE A 266 -7.52 0.31 -0.49
N ALA A 267 -8.38 1.11 0.15
CA ALA A 267 -9.42 1.96 -0.44
C ALA A 267 -9.35 2.16 -1.96
N ASN A 268 -8.52 3.14 -2.28
CA ASN A 268 -8.25 3.64 -3.60
C ASN A 268 -7.69 2.56 -4.54
N ALA A 269 -6.76 1.74 -4.05
CA ALA A 269 -6.16 0.68 -4.84
C ALA A 269 -7.20 -0.36 -5.31
N LEU A 270 -8.13 -0.73 -4.42
CA LEU A 270 -9.23 -1.63 -4.74
C LEU A 270 -10.25 -0.97 -5.67
N GLU A 271 -10.58 0.30 -5.49
CA GLU A 271 -11.46 1.04 -6.42
C GLU A 271 -10.85 1.09 -7.83
N ASN A 272 -9.53 1.30 -7.93
CA ASN A 272 -8.82 1.29 -9.21
C ASN A 272 -8.79 -0.09 -9.86
N LYS A 273 -8.63 -1.17 -9.07
CA LYS A 273 -8.54 -2.55 -9.57
C LYS A 273 -9.91 -3.17 -9.86
N PHE A 274 -10.89 -2.85 -9.03
CA PHE A 274 -12.24 -3.44 -8.99
C PHE A 274 -13.30 -2.34 -8.83
N PRO A 275 -13.43 -1.40 -9.80
CA PRO A 275 -14.35 -0.26 -9.70
C PRO A 275 -15.82 -0.69 -9.55
N GLU A 276 -16.17 -1.90 -9.99
CA GLU A 276 -17.50 -2.48 -9.84
C GLU A 276 -17.86 -2.80 -8.37
N GLN A 277 -16.89 -2.83 -7.46
CA GLN A 277 -17.14 -3.05 -6.03
C GLN A 277 -17.58 -1.78 -5.30
N HIS A 278 -17.45 -0.60 -5.92
CA HIS A 278 -17.88 0.70 -5.38
C HIS A 278 -17.48 0.87 -3.92
N LEU A 279 -16.19 0.70 -3.62
CA LEU A 279 -15.68 0.54 -2.27
C LEU A 279 -15.91 1.78 -1.42
N PHE A 280 -15.79 2.97 -2.01
CA PHE A 280 -16.11 4.22 -1.32
C PHE A 280 -17.60 4.42 -1.06
N GLN A 281 -18.50 3.65 -1.67
CA GLN A 281 -19.94 3.66 -1.37
C GLN A 281 -20.31 2.66 -0.27
N TYR A 282 -19.41 1.74 0.08
CA TYR A 282 -19.64 0.72 1.10
C TYR A 282 -20.14 1.35 2.41
N ARG A 283 -21.16 0.73 2.99
CA ARG A 283 -21.78 1.12 4.27
C ARG A 283 -22.14 2.62 4.31
N ASN A 284 -22.83 3.09 3.26
CA ASN A 284 -23.26 4.49 3.11
C ASN A 284 -22.07 5.47 3.20
N ALA A 285 -21.05 5.21 2.39
CA ALA A 285 -19.83 6.00 2.29
C ALA A 285 -19.08 6.15 3.62
N ILE A 286 -18.84 5.03 4.31
CA ILE A 286 -18.27 5.04 5.66
C ILE A 286 -16.88 5.70 5.74
N LEU A 287 -16.04 5.53 4.70
CA LEU A 287 -14.71 6.13 4.69
C LEU A 287 -14.75 7.65 4.50
N GLU A 288 -15.66 8.15 3.66
CA GLU A 288 -15.89 9.59 3.53
C GLU A 288 -16.36 10.20 4.86
N LYS A 289 -17.34 9.55 5.51
CA LYS A 289 -17.80 9.94 6.85
C LYS A 289 -16.67 9.91 7.87
N ALA A 290 -15.80 8.89 7.83
CA ALA A 290 -14.69 8.78 8.75
C ALA A 290 -13.66 9.91 8.59
N VAL A 291 -13.38 10.34 7.36
CA VAL A 291 -12.54 11.53 7.10
C VAL A 291 -13.20 12.80 7.65
N ASN A 292 -14.49 13.02 7.35
CA ASN A 292 -15.22 14.19 7.84
C ASN A 292 -15.27 14.24 9.37
N THR A 293 -15.54 13.10 10.01
CA THR A 293 -15.58 12.98 11.48
C THR A 293 -14.20 13.15 12.10
N ALA A 294 -13.13 12.68 11.45
CA ALA A 294 -11.76 12.96 11.90
C ALA A 294 -11.47 14.46 11.93
N LEU A 295 -11.85 15.20 10.90
CA LEU A 295 -11.68 16.66 10.84
C LEU A 295 -12.51 17.37 11.91
N GLN A 296 -13.75 16.92 12.17
CA GLN A 296 -14.58 17.45 13.25
C GLN A 296 -13.98 17.21 14.65
N HIS A 297 -13.04 16.27 14.78
CA HIS A 297 -12.31 15.98 16.00
C HIS A 297 -10.99 16.74 16.14
N THR A 298 -10.85 17.84 15.41
CA THR A 298 -9.75 18.79 15.56
C THR A 298 -10.22 20.08 16.23
N ASN A 299 -9.33 20.73 16.97
CA ASN A 299 -9.57 22.07 17.49
C ASN A 299 -9.35 23.14 16.39
N THR A 300 -9.50 24.42 16.73
CA THR A 300 -9.31 25.54 15.78
C THR A 300 -7.89 25.67 15.23
N ASP A 301 -6.90 25.05 15.89
CA ASP A 301 -5.50 25.01 15.44
C ASP A 301 -5.21 23.76 14.59
N GLY A 302 -6.21 22.91 14.34
CA GLY A 302 -6.07 21.66 13.59
C GLY A 302 -5.59 20.46 14.41
N MET A 303 -5.38 20.62 15.71
CA MET A 303 -4.90 19.57 16.62
C MET A 303 -6.02 18.59 16.95
N PHE A 304 -5.75 17.29 16.89
CA PHE A 304 -6.72 16.29 17.32
C PHE A 304 -7.01 16.38 18.81
N PHE A 305 -8.28 16.20 19.20
CA PHE A 305 -8.63 16.11 20.62
C PHE A 305 -7.89 14.93 21.27
N PRO A 306 -7.09 15.15 22.34
CA PRO A 306 -6.24 14.12 22.93
C PRO A 306 -7.04 13.23 23.89
N MET A 307 -8.02 12.52 23.35
CA MET A 307 -8.81 11.50 24.05
C MET A 307 -8.18 10.12 23.84
N ASN A 308 -8.27 9.25 24.85
CA ASN A 308 -7.58 7.96 24.91
C ASN A 308 -6.04 8.11 24.79
N ASP A 309 -5.34 7.06 24.38
CA ASP A 309 -3.91 7.09 24.06
C ASP A 309 -3.67 8.04 22.88
N ALA A 310 -3.06 9.19 23.16
CA ALA A 310 -2.84 10.25 22.17
C ALA A 310 -1.55 11.05 22.44
N ILE A 311 -0.85 11.42 21.37
CA ILE A 311 0.23 12.42 21.43
C ILE A 311 -0.36 13.78 21.07
N LYS A 312 -0.18 14.77 21.96
CA LYS A 312 -0.82 16.09 21.88
C LYS A 312 -0.35 16.97 20.71
N ASP A 313 0.77 16.60 20.08
CA ASP A 313 1.39 17.39 19.00
C ASP A 313 0.95 16.95 17.59
N LYS A 314 -0.09 16.11 17.47
CA LYS A 314 -0.62 15.67 16.17
C LYS A 314 -1.79 16.50 15.70
N ASP A 315 -1.63 17.05 14.51
CA ASP A 315 -2.67 17.73 13.73
C ASP A 315 -3.09 16.92 12.50
N TYR A 316 -4.03 17.46 11.73
CA TYR A 316 -4.48 16.86 10.46
C TYR A 316 -3.43 16.88 9.34
N THR A 317 -2.27 17.54 9.52
CA THR A 317 -1.18 17.58 8.53
C THR A 317 -0.08 16.57 8.83
N THR A 318 -0.02 16.06 10.05
CA THR A 318 1.02 15.14 10.50
C THR A 318 0.73 13.74 9.96
N SER A 319 1.72 13.08 9.37
CA SER A 319 1.66 11.67 8.95
C SER A 319 1.77 10.68 10.09
#